data_AF-A0A9E4HU58-F1
#
_entry.id   AF-A0A9E4HU58-F1
#
_cell.length_a   1.000
_cell.length_b   1.000
_cell.length_c   1.000
_cell.angle_alpha   90.00
_cell.angle_beta   90.00
_cell.angle_gamma   90.00
#
_symmetry.space_group_name_H-M   'P 1'
#
loop_
_entity.id
_entity.type
_entity.pdbx_description
1 polymer ?
#
loop_
_entity_poly.entity_id
_entity_poly.type
_entity_poly.pdbx_seq_one_letter_code
_entity_poly.pdbx_strand_id
1 'polypeptide(L)'
;MGFGISLLAFLLVLTPVVFIHELGHFWAARRSGVTVEVFSVGFGPELFGYTDRNNTRWRFSAIPLGGYVKMAGDVSSASAPGAGAEHIKG
;
A
#
# COMPACT_ATOMS: atom_id res chain seq x y z
N MET A 1 -27.08 14.59 -12.34
CA MET A 1 -25.95 15.00 -11.49
C MET A 1 -25.98 14.10 -10.27
N GLY A 2 -25.01 13.21 -10.05
CA GLY A 2 -25.10 12.28 -8.91
C GLY A 2 -23.93 11.31 -8.80
N PHE A 3 -23.68 10.52 -9.84
CA PHE A 3 -22.68 9.46 -9.75
C PHE A 3 -21.24 9.96 -9.53
N GLY A 4 -20.79 10.96 -10.30
CA GLY A 4 -19.42 11.49 -10.18
C GLY A 4 -19.13 12.12 -8.81
N ILE A 5 -20.11 12.83 -8.24
CA ILE A 5 -19.98 13.44 -6.90
C ILE A 5 -19.96 12.35 -5.83
N SER A 6 -20.85 11.35 -5.92
CA SER A 6 -20.87 10.22 -5.01
C SER A 6 -19.56 9.42 -5.05
N LEU A 7 -19.01 9.18 -6.25
CA LEU A 7 -17.73 8.49 -6.41
C LEU A 7 -16.59 9.30 -5.79
N LEU A 8 -16.54 10.61 -6.04
CA LEU A 8 -15.52 11.48 -5.45
C LEU A 8 -15.62 11.51 -3.91
N ALA A 9 -16.84 11.64 -3.37
CA ALA A 9 -17.08 11.61 -1.93
C ALA A 9 -16.69 10.26 -1.31
N PHE A 10 -17.01 9.15 -1.98
CA PHE A 10 -16.62 7.81 -1.56
C PHE A 10 -15.11 7.66 -1.49
N LEU A 11 -14.38 8.03 -2.55
CA LEU A 11 -12.92 7.96 -2.57
C LEU A 11 -12.28 8.88 -1.52
N LEU A 12 -12.84 10.07 -1.31
CA LEU A 12 -12.36 11.02 -0.31
C LEU A 12 -12.49 10.50 1.12
N VAL A 13 -13.53 9.71 1.42
CA VAL A 13 -13.72 9.10 2.74
C VAL A 13 -12.95 7.78 2.86
N LEU A 14 -12.99 6.92 1.83
CA LEU A 14 -12.37 5.60 1.88
C LEU A 14 -10.83 5.70 1.96
N THR A 15 -10.21 6.61 1.21
CA THR A 15 -8.74 6.69 1.13
C THR A 15 -8.10 6.97 2.50
N PRO A 16 -8.55 7.97 3.29
CA PRO A 16 -8.02 8.20 4.64
C PRO A 16 -8.35 7.06 5.62
N VAL A 17 -9.53 6.44 5.52
CA VAL A 17 -9.93 5.35 6.41
C VAL A 17 -9.00 4.15 6.25
N VAL A 18 -8.77 3.73 5.00
CA VAL A 18 -7.83 2.66 4.68
C VAL A 18 -6.41 3.06 5.10
N PHE A 19 -5.98 4.28 4.80
CA PHE A 19 -4.65 4.76 5.18
C PHE A 19 -4.42 4.62 6.70
N ILE A 20 -5.38 5.03 7.52
CA ILE A 20 -5.29 4.91 8.98
C ILE A 20 -5.30 3.44 9.42
N HIS A 21 -6.09 2.58 8.76
CA HIS A 21 -6.10 1.14 9.04
C HIS A 21 -4.70 0.52 8.83
N GLU A 22 -4.10 0.75 7.66
CA GLU A 22 -2.75 0.27 7.35
C GLU A 22 -1.71 0.89 8.29
N LEU A 23 -1.85 2.17 8.63
CA LEU A 23 -0.98 2.84 9.59
C LEU A 23 -1.06 2.16 10.97
N GLY A 24 -2.23 1.65 11.36
CA GLY A 24 -2.41 0.83 12.56
C GLY A 24 -1.55 -0.43 12.54
N HIS A 25 -1.60 -1.20 11.44
CA HIS A 25 -0.76 -2.40 11.27
C HIS A 25 0.73 -2.07 11.30
N PHE A 26 1.13 -1.02 10.58
CA PHE A 26 2.52 -0.53 10.58
C PHE A 26 3.01 -0.20 12.00
N TRP A 27 2.19 0.55 12.74
CA TRP A 27 2.51 1.03 14.07
C TRP A 27 2.55 -0.09 15.10
N ALA A 28 1.64 -1.07 14.99
CA ALA A 28 1.64 -2.28 15.80
C ALA A 28 2.86 -3.16 15.51
N ALA A 29 3.15 -3.44 14.22
CA ALA A 29 4.30 -4.23 13.81
C ALA A 29 5.62 -3.65 14.35
N ARG A 30 5.83 -2.34 14.17
CA ARG A 30 7.04 -1.68 14.64
C ARG A 30 7.19 -1.67 16.16
N ARG A 31 6.08 -1.59 16.91
CA ARG A 31 6.10 -1.73 18.38
C ARG A 31 6.46 -3.14 18.82
N SER A 32 6.05 -4.14 18.06
CA SER A 32 6.37 -5.54 18.31
C SER A 32 7.78 -5.93 17.83
N GLY A 33 8.59 -4.98 17.34
CA GLY A 33 9.93 -5.24 16.83
C GLY A 33 9.96 -5.89 15.44
N VAL A 34 8.83 -5.92 14.74
CA VAL A 34 8.73 -6.46 13.38
C VAL A 34 9.15 -5.40 12.38
N THR A 35 10.11 -5.75 11.53
CA THR A 35 10.53 -4.90 10.41
C THR A 35 9.45 -4.85 9.35
N VAL A 36 9.09 -3.65 8.91
CA VAL A 36 8.17 -3.45 7.78
C VAL A 36 9.00 -3.11 6.54
N GLU A 37 8.86 -3.90 5.49
CA GLU A 37 9.55 -3.70 4.22
C GLU A 37 8.83 -2.69 3.34
N VAL A 38 7.49 -2.75 3.29
CA VAL A 38 6.68 -1.92 2.40
C VAL A 38 5.45 -1.41 3.15
N PHE A 39 5.17 -0.12 2.99
CA PHE A 39 3.90 0.49 3.35
C PHE A 39 3.29 1.08 2.07
N SER A 40 2.20 0.50 1.57
CA SER A 40 1.56 0.96 0.34
C SER A 40 0.20 1.57 0.61
N VAL A 41 0.02 2.81 0.14
CA VAL A 41 -1.28 3.47 0.02
C VAL A 41 -1.76 3.25 -1.40
N GLY A 42 -2.85 2.52 -1.55
CA GLY A 42 -3.36 2.07 -2.83
C GLY A 42 -2.73 0.77 -3.35
N PHE A 43 -3.24 0.34 -4.50
CA PHE A 43 -2.79 -0.84 -5.26
C PHE A 43 -2.31 -0.47 -6.66
N GLY A 44 -1.67 -1.45 -7.32
CA GLY A 44 -1.24 -1.36 -8.70
C GLY A 44 0.15 -0.73 -8.85
N PRO A 45 0.44 -0.07 -9.99
CA PRO A 45 1.73 0.56 -10.21
C PRO A 45 1.96 1.69 -9.20
N GLU A 46 3.18 1.75 -8.68
CA GLU A 46 3.61 2.85 -7.82
C GLU A 46 3.75 4.11 -8.67
N LEU A 47 3.06 5.17 -8.28
CA LEU A 47 3.18 6.48 -8.89
C LEU A 47 4.41 7.20 -8.36
N PHE A 48 4.57 7.17 -7.03
CA PHE A 48 5.72 7.73 -6.33
C PHE A 48 5.87 7.07 -4.96
N GLY A 49 7.05 7.25 -4.37
CA GLY A 49 7.36 6.68 -3.08
C GLY A 49 8.76 7.07 -2.61
N TYR A 50 9.03 6.82 -1.35
CA TYR A 50 10.34 7.04 -0.74
C TYR A 50 10.67 5.94 0.26
N THR A 51 11.96 5.72 0.48
CA THR A 51 12.43 4.80 1.52
C THR A 51 12.79 5.59 2.77
N ASP A 52 12.25 5.21 3.92
CA ASP A 52 12.55 5.88 5.19
C ASP A 52 13.86 5.36 5.84
N ARG A 53 14.22 5.95 6.99
CA ARG A 53 15.43 5.58 7.75
C ARG A 53 15.39 4.17 8.33
N ASN A 54 14.22 3.55 8.36
CA ASN A 54 14.02 2.20 8.86
C ASN A 54 13.94 1.17 7.73
N ASN A 55 14.34 1.57 6.51
CA ASN A 55 14.29 0.78 5.29
C ASN A 55 12.87 0.36 4.89
N THR A 56 11.83 1.05 5.37
CA THR A 56 10.47 0.86 4.88
C THR A 56 10.28 1.65 3.59
N ARG A 57 9.86 0.99 2.51
CA ARG A 57 9.45 1.63 1.24
C ARG A 57 8.00 2.10 1.36
N TRP A 58 7.82 3.41 1.46
CA TRP A 58 6.53 4.08 1.40
C TRP A 58 6.12 4.24 -0.06
N ARG A 59 5.00 3.64 -0.46
CA ARG A 59 4.49 3.63 -1.84
C ARG A 59 3.13 4.31 -1.90
N PHE A 60 2.94 5.12 -2.93
CA PHE A 60 1.65 5.69 -3.31
C PHE A 60 1.30 5.17 -4.69
N SER A 61 0.26 4.34 -4.78
CA SER A 61 -0.09 3.60 -5.98
C SER A 61 -1.33 4.16 -6.67
N ALA A 62 -1.51 3.84 -7.95
CA ALA A 62 -2.54 4.45 -8.79
C ALA A 62 -3.99 4.23 -8.34
N ILE A 63 -4.28 3.12 -7.63
CA ILE A 63 -5.64 2.74 -7.26
C ILE A 63 -5.85 2.96 -5.75
N PRO A 64 -6.57 4.00 -5.31
CA PRO A 64 -6.70 4.36 -3.88
C PRO A 64 -7.75 3.53 -3.11
N LEU A 65 -8.17 2.37 -3.65
CA LEU A 65 -9.23 1.53 -3.09
C LEU A 65 -8.76 0.60 -1.96
N GLY A 66 -7.53 0.76 -1.48
CA GLY A 66 -6.97 -0.07 -0.42
C GLY A 66 -5.51 0.26 -0.15
N GLY A 67 -4.78 -0.68 0.42
CA GLY A 67 -3.37 -0.55 0.77
C GLY A 67 -2.87 -1.86 1.36
N TYR A 68 -1.59 -1.92 1.73
CA TYR A 68 -1.04 -3.05 2.47
C TYR A 68 0.26 -2.70 3.20
N VAL A 69 0.53 -3.43 4.26
CA VAL A 69 1.79 -3.44 5.00
C VAL A 69 2.48 -4.79 4.80
N LYS A 70 3.66 -4.79 4.19
CA LYS A 70 4.47 -6.01 4.03
C LYS A 70 5.48 -6.12 5.17
N MET A 71 5.36 -7.17 5.97
CA MET A 71 6.26 -7.41 7.10
C MET A 71 7.39 -8.35 6.70
N ALA A 72 8.56 -8.20 7.32
CA ALA A 72 9.69 -9.07 7.07
C ALA A 72 9.35 -10.52 7.46
N GLY A 73 9.55 -11.45 6.53
CA GLY A 73 9.18 -12.85 6.71
C GLY A 73 7.77 -13.22 6.25
N ASP A 74 6.96 -12.26 5.76
CA ASP A 74 5.71 -12.57 5.07
C ASP A 74 5.97 -13.26 3.74
N VAL A 75 5.95 -14.59 3.75
CA VAL A 75 5.88 -15.46 2.56
C VAL A 75 4.43 -15.69 2.16
N SER A 76 3.66 -14.62 1.99
CA SER A 76 2.26 -14.76 1.54
C SER A 76 2.11 -14.53 0.05
N SER A 77 1.71 -15.60 -0.65
CA SER A 77 1.26 -15.61 -2.04
C SER A 77 0.01 -14.73 -2.28
N ALA A 78 -0.64 -14.25 -1.21
CA ALA A 78 -1.80 -13.35 -1.27
C ALA A 78 -1.44 -11.85 -1.31
N SER A 79 -0.17 -11.49 -1.05
CA SER A 79 0.29 -10.09 -0.95
C SER A 79 1.12 -9.62 -2.14
N ALA A 80 1.12 -10.35 -3.26
CA ALA A 80 1.77 -9.93 -4.50
C ALA A 80 0.83 -9.03 -5.31
N PRO A 81 1.09 -7.71 -5.45
CA PRO A 81 0.56 -6.99 -6.58
C PRO A 81 1.24 -7.57 -7.82
N GLY A 82 0.44 -8.00 -8.79
CA GLY A 82 0.85 -8.80 -9.96
C GLY A 82 2.25 -8.51 -10.49
N ALA A 83 2.98 -9.61 -10.74
CA ALA A 83 4.14 -9.63 -11.62
C ALA A 83 3.78 -8.92 -12.93
N GLY A 84 4.36 -7.75 -13.15
CA GLY A 84 4.06 -6.87 -14.26
C GLY A 84 5.22 -5.92 -14.52
N ALA A 85 6.40 -6.48 -14.79
CA ALA A 85 7.50 -5.86 -15.53
C ALA A 85 8.51 -6.95 -15.92
N GLU A 86 8.14 -7.68 -16.96
CA GLU A 86 9.03 -7.99 -18.08
C GLU A 86 10.54 -8.14 -17.74
N HIS A 87 10.94 -9.38 -17.41
CA HIS A 87 12.28 -9.88 -17.73
C HIS A 87 12.16 -10.62 -19.07
N ILE A 88 12.28 -9.90 -20.19
CA ILE A 88 12.54 -10.55 -21.48
C ILE A 88 13.96 -11.11 -21.39
N LYS A 89 14.02 -12.43 -21.51
CA LYS A 89 15.21 -13.28 -21.60
C LYS A 89 16.13 -12.84 -22.74
N GLY A 90 17.42 -13.13 -22.59
CA GLY A 90 18.33 -13.45 -23.70
C GLY A 90 19.62 -12.69 -23.67
#